data_AF-A0A7D8YS70-F1
#
_entry.id   AF-A0A7D8YS70-F1
#
_cell.length_a   1.000
_cell.length_b   1.000
_cell.length_c   1.000
_cell.angle_alpha   90.00
_cell.angle_beta   90.00
_cell.angle_gamma   90.00
#
_symmetry.space_group_name_H-M   'P 1'
#
loop_
_entity.id
_entity.type
_entity.pdbx_description
1 polymer ?
#
loop_
_entity_poly.entity_id
_entity_poly.type
_entity_poly.pdbx_seq_one_letter_code
_entity_poly.pdbx_strand_id
1 'polypeptide(L)'
;MKTCVPRSLLAGLMLALTSVGFADRAPAAESEDALIDAVAAVEEAFTKAFNAAQPEALLELFAPEAELITEVGNLYRGREELKSAFTRFFEEFPGTKVGLDIESIRPLGANLAIEEGTRFLGTEDEILARVRYVAILTKQDDKWLLSSIREFDDTPAPTVTGRLEPLAWMVGDWVSESPELTVKIEYRWADEESFLIGKFVATAGDEVVMKSEQRIGWDATTNKVRSWMFDADGGFAQGYWTPLEEGWVIKSQATSPDGTIGFATVTISEVDENHFRMVGSDRIVGDDRLEDFELVVTKAPPTPAERAQTSFVPGGVDSKATTAAPAAPASPTAQPVSTPASPPKQ
;
A
#
# COMPACT_ATOMS: atom_id res chain seq x y z
N MET A 1 92.22 -6.88 -59.87
CA MET A 1 92.93 -5.61 -59.61
C MET A 1 92.82 -5.27 -58.13
N LYS A 2 93.92 -4.80 -57.50
CA LYS A 2 93.98 -4.09 -56.19
C LYS A 2 93.31 -4.78 -54.97
N THR A 3 94.00 -5.64 -54.19
CA THR A 3 94.99 -5.36 -53.10
C THR A 3 94.42 -5.19 -51.67
N CYS A 4 94.98 -5.97 -50.73
CA CYS A 4 95.25 -5.71 -49.29
C CYS A 4 94.56 -6.58 -48.21
N VAL A 5 95.24 -6.70 -47.05
CA VAL A 5 95.32 -7.81 -46.04
C VAL A 5 96.00 -7.21 -44.77
N PRO A 6 95.83 -7.64 -43.47
CA PRO A 6 95.35 -8.92 -42.88
C PRO A 6 94.41 -8.84 -41.62
N ARG A 7 94.18 -10.01 -40.96
CA ARG A 7 94.13 -10.26 -39.48
C ARG A 7 92.99 -9.68 -38.60
N SER A 8 92.25 -10.55 -37.89
CA SER A 8 92.46 -10.89 -36.46
C SER A 8 91.42 -11.86 -35.88
N LEU A 9 91.74 -12.52 -34.75
CA LEU A 9 90.89 -13.46 -34.00
C LEU A 9 89.72 -12.76 -33.30
N LEU A 10 88.64 -13.50 -32.98
CA LEU A 10 88.14 -13.61 -31.60
C LEU A 10 87.26 -14.87 -31.40
N ALA A 11 87.29 -15.44 -30.20
CA ALA A 11 86.43 -16.55 -29.81
C ALA A 11 85.14 -16.05 -29.13
N GLY A 12 84.00 -16.71 -29.40
CA GLY A 12 82.71 -16.41 -28.77
C GLY A 12 82.26 -17.54 -27.85
N LEU A 13 82.38 -17.33 -26.54
CA LEU A 13 81.89 -18.25 -25.51
C LEU A 13 80.36 -18.10 -25.37
N MET A 14 79.61 -19.18 -25.60
CA MET A 14 78.14 -19.16 -25.49
C MET A 14 77.74 -19.33 -24.01
N LEU A 15 77.28 -18.25 -23.37
CA LEU A 15 76.80 -18.27 -21.99
C LEU A 15 75.28 -18.43 -21.98
N ALA A 16 74.78 -19.57 -21.50
CA ALA A 16 73.35 -19.81 -21.37
C ALA A 16 72.79 -19.13 -20.11
N LEU A 17 71.96 -18.10 -20.28
CA LEU A 17 71.18 -17.54 -19.17
C LEU A 17 69.97 -18.44 -18.89
N THR A 18 69.94 -19.06 -17.72
CA THR A 18 68.71 -19.67 -17.17
C THR A 18 67.84 -18.57 -16.57
N SER A 19 66.78 -18.19 -17.28
CA SER A 19 65.74 -17.30 -16.76
C SER A 19 64.90 -18.03 -15.70
N VAL A 20 65.05 -17.65 -14.43
CA VAL A 20 64.12 -18.04 -13.37
C VAL A 20 62.83 -17.24 -13.57
N GLY A 21 61.83 -17.87 -14.16
CA GLY A 21 60.49 -17.31 -14.25
C GLY A 21 59.80 -17.36 -12.90
N PHE A 22 59.68 -16.23 -12.21
CA PHE A 22 58.62 -16.04 -11.22
C PHE A 22 57.30 -16.02 -11.98
N ALA A 23 56.62 -17.17 -12.03
CA ALA A 23 55.22 -17.22 -12.36
C ALA A 23 54.46 -16.61 -11.18
N ASP A 24 54.03 -15.35 -11.33
CA ASP A 24 53.23 -14.66 -10.34
C ASP A 24 51.87 -15.36 -10.28
N ARG A 25 51.74 -16.28 -9.31
CA ARG A 25 50.56 -17.10 -9.16
C ARG A 25 49.50 -16.24 -8.50
N ALA A 26 48.61 -15.69 -9.33
CA ALA A 26 47.41 -15.01 -8.86
C ALA A 26 46.78 -15.83 -7.72
N PRO A 27 46.44 -15.20 -6.57
CA PRO A 27 45.90 -15.92 -5.44
C PRO A 27 44.68 -16.71 -5.91
N ALA A 28 44.66 -18.00 -5.58
CA ALA A 28 43.50 -18.83 -5.90
C ALA A 28 42.28 -18.21 -5.21
N ALA A 29 41.17 -18.11 -5.93
CA ALA A 29 39.91 -17.72 -5.32
C ALA A 29 39.64 -18.65 -4.13
N GLU A 30 39.20 -18.06 -3.03
CA GLU A 30 38.71 -18.77 -1.85
C GLU A 30 37.61 -19.76 -2.29
N SER A 31 37.54 -20.94 -1.68
CA SER A 31 36.50 -21.92 -2.01
C SER A 31 35.13 -21.32 -1.76
N GLU A 32 34.17 -21.60 -2.63
CA GLU A 32 32.81 -21.02 -2.58
C GLU A 32 32.17 -21.19 -1.19
N ASP A 33 32.28 -22.37 -0.58
CA ASP A 33 31.82 -22.64 0.79
C ASP A 33 32.45 -21.68 1.84
N ALA A 34 33.75 -21.39 1.72
CA ALA A 34 34.46 -20.52 2.66
C ALA A 34 34.14 -19.03 2.44
N LEU A 35 33.81 -18.64 1.21
CA LEU A 35 33.23 -17.32 0.93
C LEU A 35 31.84 -17.21 1.56
N ILE A 36 30.98 -18.23 1.38
CA ILE A 36 29.61 -18.26 1.94
C ILE A 36 29.68 -18.12 3.47
N ASP A 37 30.49 -18.92 4.15
CA ASP A 37 30.68 -18.84 5.61
C ASP A 37 31.18 -17.45 6.05
N ALA A 38 32.13 -16.86 5.31
CA ALA A 38 32.72 -15.57 5.66
C ALA A 38 31.76 -14.39 5.45
N VAL A 39 30.92 -14.43 4.41
CA VAL A 39 29.89 -13.40 4.14
C VAL A 39 28.71 -13.56 5.11
N ALA A 40 28.26 -14.78 5.37
CA ALA A 40 27.22 -15.04 6.38
C ALA A 40 27.61 -14.52 7.78
N ALA A 41 28.90 -14.61 8.15
CA ALA A 41 29.42 -14.03 9.39
C ALA A 41 29.39 -12.48 9.41
N VAL A 42 29.51 -11.81 8.25
CA VAL A 42 29.33 -10.36 8.14
C VAL A 42 27.87 -9.98 8.38
N GLU A 43 26.91 -10.69 7.77
CA GLU A 43 25.48 -10.40 7.97
C GLU A 43 24.97 -10.83 9.36
N GLU A 44 25.53 -11.85 10.01
CA GLU A 44 25.26 -12.13 11.44
C GLU A 44 25.70 -10.95 12.31
N ALA A 45 26.90 -10.41 12.05
CA ALA A 45 27.42 -9.24 12.75
C ALA A 45 26.57 -7.98 12.45
N PHE A 46 26.11 -7.80 11.21
CA PHE A 46 25.21 -6.72 10.80
C PHE A 46 23.89 -6.81 11.57
N THR A 47 23.22 -7.96 11.51
CA THR A 47 21.97 -8.26 12.22
C THR A 47 22.10 -7.94 13.70
N LYS A 48 23.18 -8.39 14.33
CA LYS A 48 23.45 -8.17 15.76
C LYS A 48 23.69 -6.71 16.11
N ALA A 49 24.48 -5.98 15.31
CA ALA A 49 24.76 -4.56 15.54
C ALA A 49 23.51 -3.69 15.32
N PHE A 50 22.73 -3.99 14.28
CA PHE A 50 21.46 -3.34 14.00
C PHE A 50 20.44 -3.58 15.12
N ASN A 51 20.24 -4.85 15.52
CA ASN A 51 19.27 -5.23 16.55
C ASN A 51 19.64 -4.76 17.97
N ALA A 52 20.88 -4.33 18.16
CA ALA A 52 21.38 -3.67 19.36
C ALA A 52 21.40 -2.12 19.26
N ALA A 53 20.96 -1.54 18.14
CA ALA A 53 21.01 -0.11 17.82
C ALA A 53 22.42 0.51 17.97
N GLN A 54 23.44 -0.18 17.43
CA GLN A 54 24.85 0.23 17.52
C GLN A 54 25.38 0.70 16.15
N PRO A 55 25.16 1.97 15.75
CA PRO A 55 25.59 2.47 14.44
C PRO A 55 27.11 2.42 14.28
N GLU A 56 27.91 2.66 15.32
CA GLU A 56 29.37 2.47 15.26
C GLU A 56 29.78 1.02 14.93
N ALA A 57 29.10 0.03 15.52
CA ALA A 57 29.41 -1.37 15.29
C ALA A 57 29.00 -1.82 13.87
N LEU A 58 27.90 -1.27 13.33
CA LEU A 58 27.53 -1.46 11.92
C LEU A 58 28.64 -0.96 10.98
N LEU A 59 29.15 0.25 11.21
CA LEU A 59 30.11 0.90 10.31
C LEU A 59 31.45 0.16 10.20
N GLU A 60 31.84 -0.66 11.17
CA GLU A 60 33.03 -1.50 11.06
C GLU A 60 32.89 -2.64 10.05
N LEU A 61 31.65 -2.97 9.64
CA LEU A 61 31.34 -3.93 8.58
C LEU A 61 31.35 -3.29 7.19
N PHE A 62 31.32 -1.95 7.10
CA PHE A 62 31.33 -1.20 5.85
C PHE A 62 32.75 -0.77 5.45
N ALA A 63 33.04 -0.81 4.14
CA ALA A 63 34.22 -0.18 3.58
C ALA A 63 34.18 1.36 3.81
N PRO A 64 35.33 2.06 3.83
CA PRO A 64 35.37 3.49 4.16
C PRO A 64 34.48 4.37 3.28
N GLU A 65 34.46 4.09 1.97
CA GLU A 65 33.68 4.77 0.93
C GLU A 65 32.40 4.02 0.55
N ALA A 66 31.90 3.12 1.41
CA ALA A 66 30.74 2.31 1.09
C ALA A 66 29.47 3.16 0.93
N GLU A 67 28.51 2.64 0.17
CA GLU A 67 27.24 3.33 -0.06
C GLU A 67 26.02 2.45 0.22
N LEU A 68 24.92 3.10 0.62
CA LEU A 68 23.58 2.52 0.73
C LEU A 68 22.65 3.33 -0.17
N ILE A 69 21.93 2.63 -1.04
CA ILE A 69 20.84 3.17 -1.86
C ILE A 69 19.56 2.50 -1.39
N THR A 70 18.65 3.25 -0.75
CA THR A 70 17.40 2.69 -0.21
C THR A 70 16.38 2.42 -1.33
N GLU A 71 15.30 1.70 -1.00
CA GLU A 71 14.17 1.40 -1.90
C GLU A 71 13.51 2.65 -2.52
N VAL A 72 13.39 3.76 -1.77
CA VAL A 72 12.91 5.05 -2.30
C VAL A 72 13.99 5.86 -3.05
N GLY A 73 15.21 5.32 -3.18
CA GLY A 73 16.30 5.93 -3.96
C GLY A 73 17.17 6.94 -3.21
N ASN A 74 17.10 7.01 -1.88
CA ASN A 74 18.01 7.83 -1.08
C ASN A 74 19.42 7.22 -1.13
N LEU A 75 20.44 8.04 -1.42
CA LEU A 75 21.85 7.64 -1.39
C LEU A 75 22.53 8.17 -0.13
N TYR A 76 23.22 7.29 0.59
CA TYR A 76 24.15 7.61 1.67
C TYR A 76 25.53 7.06 1.29
N ARG A 77 26.59 7.88 1.35
CA ARG A 77 27.95 7.47 0.98
C ARG A 77 28.99 7.82 2.04
N GLY A 78 29.86 6.85 2.30
CA GLY A 78 30.92 6.94 3.29
C GLY A 78 30.40 6.73 4.72
N ARG A 79 31.32 6.37 5.62
CA ARG A 79 30.97 6.02 7.01
C ARG A 79 30.21 7.12 7.77
N GLU A 80 30.46 8.39 7.50
CA GLU A 80 29.77 9.51 8.19
C GLU A 80 28.29 9.64 7.80
N GLU A 81 27.95 9.55 6.50
CA GLU A 81 26.55 9.63 6.06
C GLU A 81 25.77 8.37 6.49
N LEU A 82 26.39 7.19 6.36
CA LEU A 82 25.83 5.93 6.86
C LEU A 82 25.59 5.99 8.38
N LYS A 83 26.52 6.58 9.15
CA LYS A 83 26.33 6.79 10.60
C LYS A 83 25.09 7.61 10.88
N SER A 84 24.96 8.77 10.24
CA SER A 84 23.83 9.68 10.41
C SER A 84 22.51 9.01 10.02
N ALA A 85 22.51 8.22 8.94
CA ALA A 85 21.34 7.47 8.50
C ALA A 85 20.89 6.42 9.53
N PHE A 86 21.79 5.56 10.01
CA PHE A 86 21.47 4.54 11.01
C PHE A 86 21.09 5.15 12.36
N THR A 87 21.80 6.16 12.85
CA THR A 87 21.44 6.86 14.10
C THR A 87 20.02 7.43 14.02
N ARG A 88 19.70 8.18 12.96
CA ARG A 88 18.36 8.73 12.76
C ARG A 88 17.29 7.64 12.69
N PHE A 89 17.56 6.54 11.97
CA PHE A 89 16.64 5.41 11.89
C PHE A 89 16.33 4.83 13.28
N PHE A 90 17.33 4.62 14.14
CA PHE A 90 17.12 4.10 15.49
C PHE A 90 16.42 5.09 16.44
N GLU A 91 16.57 6.40 16.21
CA GLU A 91 15.85 7.44 16.94
C GLU A 91 14.37 7.54 16.51
N GLU A 92 14.09 7.37 15.22
CA GLU A 92 12.74 7.45 14.63
C GLU A 92 11.93 6.16 14.83
N PHE A 93 12.58 5.00 14.76
CA PHE A 93 11.98 3.66 14.87
C PHE A 93 12.58 2.84 16.03
N PRO A 94 12.39 3.28 17.30
CA PRO A 94 13.01 2.64 18.45
C PRO A 94 12.49 1.22 18.68
N GLY A 95 13.42 0.28 18.87
CA GLY A 95 13.11 -1.14 19.15
C GLY A 95 13.02 -2.02 17.91
N THR A 96 12.95 -1.43 16.70
CA THR A 96 12.90 -2.16 15.42
C THR A 96 14.09 -3.13 15.27
N LYS A 97 13.79 -4.30 14.72
CA LYS A 97 14.74 -5.37 14.40
C LYS A 97 14.83 -5.57 12.89
N VAL A 98 15.99 -5.99 12.43
CA VAL A 98 16.21 -6.58 11.12
C VAL A 98 16.32 -8.10 11.24
N GLY A 99 15.69 -8.80 10.31
CA GLY A 99 15.96 -10.19 9.95
C GLY A 99 16.41 -10.27 8.50
N LEU A 100 17.21 -11.28 8.16
CA LEU A 100 17.71 -11.51 6.81
C LEU A 100 17.43 -12.93 6.33
N ASP A 101 17.07 -13.05 5.05
CA ASP A 101 17.04 -14.29 4.29
C ASP A 101 18.00 -14.13 3.11
N ILE A 102 19.11 -14.88 3.14
CA ILE A 102 20.19 -14.79 2.14
C ILE A 102 19.83 -15.73 0.98
N GLU A 103 19.52 -15.16 -0.19
CA GLU A 103 19.08 -15.93 -1.36
C GLU A 103 20.27 -16.46 -2.17
N SER A 104 21.36 -15.70 -2.30
CA SER A 104 22.62 -16.18 -2.88
C SER A 104 23.85 -15.36 -2.47
N ILE A 105 25.01 -16.02 -2.39
CA ILE A 105 26.34 -15.40 -2.27
C ILE A 105 27.20 -15.97 -3.39
N ARG A 106 27.88 -15.12 -4.17
CA ARG A 106 28.67 -15.54 -5.34
C ARG A 106 29.99 -14.74 -5.47
N PRO A 107 31.12 -15.38 -5.81
CA PRO A 107 32.36 -14.68 -6.10
C PRO A 107 32.30 -13.96 -7.45
N LEU A 108 32.74 -12.69 -7.49
CA LEU A 108 33.02 -11.93 -8.72
C LEU A 108 34.53 -11.76 -8.97
N GLY A 109 35.36 -12.12 -7.98
CA GLY A 109 36.82 -12.15 -8.04
C GLY A 109 37.40 -12.61 -6.70
N ALA A 110 38.73 -12.71 -6.58
CA ALA A 110 39.36 -13.16 -5.33
C ALA A 110 39.04 -12.26 -4.11
N ASN A 111 38.80 -10.97 -4.35
CA ASN A 111 38.52 -9.96 -3.31
C ASN A 111 37.18 -9.24 -3.56
N LEU A 112 36.27 -9.81 -4.35
CA LEU A 112 34.98 -9.21 -4.70
C LEU A 112 33.89 -10.28 -4.73
N ALA A 113 32.80 -10.05 -4.02
CA ALA A 113 31.63 -10.91 -3.98
C ALA A 113 30.34 -10.10 -4.17
N ILE A 114 29.30 -10.78 -4.61
CA ILE A 114 27.92 -10.28 -4.62
C ILE A 114 27.08 -11.16 -3.73
N GLU A 115 26.21 -10.52 -2.97
CA GLU A 115 25.17 -11.14 -2.18
C GLU A 115 23.82 -10.58 -2.62
N GLU A 116 22.81 -11.44 -2.66
CA GLU A 116 21.43 -11.10 -3.00
C GLU A 116 20.52 -11.73 -1.95
N GLY A 117 19.53 -10.98 -1.43
CA GLY A 117 18.68 -11.47 -0.35
C GLY A 117 17.46 -10.58 -0.08
N THR A 118 16.71 -10.95 0.95
CA THR A 118 15.57 -10.20 1.47
C THR A 118 15.82 -9.79 2.93
N ARG A 119 15.56 -8.51 3.25
CA ARG A 119 15.56 -7.95 4.60
C ARG A 119 14.13 -7.71 5.07
N PHE A 120 13.88 -8.03 6.33
CA PHE A 120 12.62 -7.80 7.02
C PHE A 120 12.88 -6.86 8.19
N LEU A 121 12.13 -5.76 8.26
CA LEU A 121 12.20 -4.78 9.35
C LEU A 121 10.89 -4.84 10.13
N GLY A 122 10.97 -4.89 11.47
CA GLY A 122 9.77 -5.08 12.29
C GLY A 122 10.02 -5.07 13.79
N THR A 123 9.02 -5.50 14.54
CA THR A 123 9.13 -5.84 15.97
C THR A 123 9.36 -7.35 16.14
N GLU A 124 9.32 -7.88 17.37
CA GLU A 124 9.33 -9.34 17.58
C GLU A 124 8.01 -10.01 17.13
N ASP A 125 6.91 -9.26 17.07
CA ASP A 125 5.56 -9.76 16.78
C ASP A 125 5.07 -9.45 15.34
N GLU A 126 5.65 -8.45 14.67
CA GLU A 126 5.13 -7.90 13.40
C GLU A 126 6.25 -7.48 12.43
N ILE A 127 6.14 -7.87 11.15
CA ILE A 127 6.98 -7.35 10.06
C ILE A 127 6.33 -6.08 9.51
N LEU A 128 7.01 -4.94 9.67
CA LEU A 128 6.55 -3.61 9.26
C LEU A 128 6.99 -3.24 7.84
N ALA A 129 8.14 -3.74 7.38
CA ALA A 129 8.63 -3.54 6.02
C ALA A 129 9.45 -4.74 5.52
N ARG A 130 9.48 -4.89 4.19
CA ARG A 130 10.23 -5.94 3.48
C ARG A 130 10.90 -5.32 2.26
N VAL A 131 12.22 -5.46 2.17
CA VAL A 131 13.01 -4.99 1.02
C VAL A 131 13.89 -6.10 0.49
N ARG A 132 14.01 -6.22 -0.84
CA ARG A 132 15.05 -7.03 -1.45
C ARG A 132 16.30 -6.19 -1.61
N TYR A 133 17.47 -6.81 -1.45
CA TYR A 133 18.74 -6.11 -1.56
C TYR A 133 19.73 -6.86 -2.44
N VAL A 134 20.63 -6.08 -3.02
CA VAL A 134 21.88 -6.55 -3.62
C VAL A 134 23.01 -5.87 -2.90
N ALA A 135 23.91 -6.66 -2.30
CA ALA A 135 25.11 -6.17 -1.63
C ALA A 135 26.38 -6.57 -2.41
N ILE A 136 27.31 -5.64 -2.53
CA ILE A 136 28.65 -5.87 -3.08
C ILE A 136 29.64 -5.84 -1.92
N LEU A 137 30.36 -6.93 -1.72
CA LEU A 137 31.36 -7.07 -0.67
C LEU A 137 32.77 -7.06 -1.26
N THR A 138 33.70 -6.37 -0.61
CA THR A 138 35.12 -6.30 -0.99
C THR A 138 36.00 -6.86 0.13
N LYS A 139 37.03 -7.63 -0.22
CA LYS A 139 38.02 -8.14 0.74
C LYS A 139 39.17 -7.14 0.90
N GLN A 140 39.34 -6.59 2.10
CA GLN A 140 40.39 -5.63 2.47
C GLN A 140 41.04 -6.11 3.78
N ASP A 141 42.38 -6.17 3.82
CA ASP A 141 43.15 -6.70 4.96
C ASP A 141 42.61 -8.05 5.48
N ASP A 142 42.36 -8.98 4.54
CA ASP A 142 41.74 -10.31 4.72
C ASP A 142 40.31 -10.33 5.32
N LYS A 143 39.64 -9.18 5.46
CA LYS A 143 38.25 -9.06 5.92
C LYS A 143 37.30 -8.71 4.77
N TRP A 144 36.15 -9.36 4.73
CA TRP A 144 35.05 -8.95 3.86
C TRP A 144 34.30 -7.76 4.46
N LEU A 145 34.06 -6.73 3.63
CA LEU A 145 33.39 -5.48 4.00
C LEU A 145 32.33 -5.12 2.97
N LEU A 146 31.15 -4.69 3.44
CA LEU A 146 30.06 -4.14 2.64
C LEU A 146 30.52 -2.86 1.94
N SER A 147 30.50 -2.84 0.60
CA SER A 147 31.00 -1.73 -0.22
C SER A 147 29.90 -1.00 -0.98
N SER A 148 28.80 -1.65 -1.30
CA SER A 148 27.60 -1.01 -1.86
C SER A 148 26.41 -1.90 -1.52
N ILE A 149 25.33 -1.32 -0.99
CA ILE A 149 24.06 -1.99 -0.77
C ILE A 149 23.01 -1.22 -1.57
N ARG A 150 22.20 -1.94 -2.33
CA ARG A 150 21.04 -1.37 -3.01
C ARG A 150 19.80 -2.14 -2.66
N GLU A 151 18.83 -1.45 -2.10
CA GLU A 151 17.54 -1.96 -1.67
C GLU A 151 16.45 -1.63 -2.69
N PHE A 152 15.40 -2.45 -2.70
CA PHE A 152 14.28 -2.41 -3.62
C PHE A 152 13.01 -2.74 -2.84
N ASP A 153 11.91 -2.03 -3.13
CA ASP A 153 10.62 -2.33 -2.55
C ASP A 153 10.17 -3.74 -2.98
N ASP A 154 9.94 -4.59 -1.99
CA ASP A 154 9.41 -5.95 -2.16
C ASP A 154 8.21 -6.17 -1.23
N THR A 155 7.51 -5.08 -0.88
CA THR A 155 6.22 -5.12 -0.20
C THR A 155 5.24 -5.92 -1.05
N PRO A 156 4.68 -7.03 -0.55
CA PRO A 156 3.74 -7.83 -1.33
C PRO A 156 2.54 -6.99 -1.74
N ALA A 157 2.14 -7.11 -3.02
CA ALA A 157 0.94 -6.44 -3.50
C ALA A 157 -0.25 -6.85 -2.60
N PRO A 158 -1.05 -5.90 -2.05
CA PRO A 158 -2.08 -6.25 -1.10
C PRO A 158 -3.07 -7.26 -1.67
N THR A 159 -3.48 -8.21 -0.82
CA THR A 159 -4.55 -9.19 -1.12
C THR A 159 -5.84 -8.45 -1.48
N VAL A 160 -6.80 -9.13 -2.10
CA VAL A 160 -8.08 -8.48 -2.48
C VAL A 160 -8.75 -7.87 -1.24
N THR A 161 -8.79 -8.62 -0.13
CA THR A 161 -9.18 -8.15 1.21
C THR A 161 -8.35 -6.94 1.66
N GLY A 162 -7.02 -7.03 1.61
CA GLY A 162 -6.11 -5.97 2.07
C GLY A 162 -6.23 -4.64 1.30
N ARG A 163 -6.82 -4.65 0.09
CA ARG A 163 -7.15 -3.42 -0.67
C ARG A 163 -8.43 -2.74 -0.20
N LEU A 164 -9.26 -3.44 0.58
CA LEU A 164 -10.53 -2.94 1.13
C LEU A 164 -10.50 -2.81 2.66
N GLU A 165 -9.49 -3.37 3.34
CA GLU A 165 -9.34 -3.27 4.81
C GLU A 165 -9.53 -1.83 5.34
N PRO A 166 -9.03 -0.75 4.70
CA PRO A 166 -9.29 0.63 5.16
C PRO A 166 -10.75 1.12 5.10
N LEU A 167 -11.70 0.24 4.73
CA LEU A 167 -13.15 0.42 4.79
C LEU A 167 -13.83 -0.53 5.80
N ALA A 168 -13.07 -1.35 6.53
CA ALA A 168 -13.57 -2.32 7.50
C ALA A 168 -14.38 -1.66 8.63
N TRP A 169 -14.02 -0.42 9.02
CA TRP A 169 -14.77 0.40 9.97
C TRP A 169 -16.23 0.66 9.51
N MET A 170 -16.52 0.61 8.21
CA MET A 170 -17.89 0.74 7.68
C MET A 170 -18.75 -0.51 7.96
N VAL A 171 -18.16 -1.67 8.24
CA VAL A 171 -18.88 -2.93 8.43
C VAL A 171 -19.75 -2.86 9.69
N GLY A 172 -21.05 -3.07 9.50
CA GLY A 172 -22.01 -3.01 10.60
C GLY A 172 -23.40 -2.59 10.14
N ASP A 173 -24.28 -2.40 11.12
CA ASP A 173 -25.61 -1.84 10.92
C ASP A 173 -25.62 -0.40 11.40
N TRP A 174 -26.24 0.46 10.61
CA TRP A 174 -26.18 1.91 10.74
C TRP A 174 -27.53 2.53 10.44
N VAL A 175 -27.77 3.71 11.00
CA VAL A 175 -28.99 4.50 10.80
C VAL A 175 -28.66 5.98 10.67
N SER A 176 -29.29 6.63 9.69
CA SER A 176 -29.35 8.09 9.60
C SER A 176 -30.80 8.50 9.77
N GLU A 177 -31.08 9.42 10.70
CA GLU A 177 -32.44 9.88 11.01
C GLU A 177 -32.52 11.40 10.82
N SER A 178 -33.48 11.84 10.02
CA SER A 178 -34.00 13.20 10.01
C SER A 178 -35.49 13.19 10.44
N PRO A 179 -36.11 14.35 10.69
CA PRO A 179 -37.56 14.42 10.95
C PRO A 179 -38.44 13.89 9.80
N GLU A 180 -37.85 13.66 8.62
CA GLU A 180 -38.52 13.44 7.34
C GLU A 180 -38.23 12.03 6.79
N LEU A 181 -37.04 11.51 7.07
CA LEU A 181 -36.49 10.31 6.45
C LEU A 181 -35.61 9.54 7.43
N THR A 182 -35.88 8.24 7.58
CA THR A 182 -34.98 7.30 8.26
C THR A 182 -34.34 6.40 7.21
N VAL A 183 -33.02 6.42 7.11
CA VAL A 183 -32.24 5.52 6.25
C VAL A 183 -31.54 4.47 7.10
N LYS A 184 -31.90 3.20 6.91
CA LYS A 184 -31.16 2.06 7.46
C LYS A 184 -30.11 1.63 6.46
N ILE A 185 -28.89 1.39 6.94
CA ILE A 185 -27.73 1.02 6.12
C ILE A 185 -27.09 -0.22 6.75
N GLU A 186 -26.98 -1.31 5.99
CA GLU A 186 -26.28 -2.54 6.37
C GLU A 186 -25.03 -2.66 5.49
N TYR A 187 -23.84 -2.74 6.07
CA TYR A 187 -22.61 -3.12 5.37
C TYR A 187 -22.10 -4.46 5.87
N ARG A 188 -21.76 -5.36 4.94
CA ARG A 188 -21.18 -6.69 5.20
C ARG A 188 -20.13 -7.03 4.15
N TRP A 189 -19.11 -7.80 4.54
CA TRP A 189 -18.22 -8.43 3.57
C TRP A 189 -18.99 -9.42 2.67
N ALA A 190 -18.64 -9.45 1.39
CA ALA A 190 -19.00 -10.53 0.48
C ALA A 190 -18.16 -11.78 0.74
N ASP A 191 -18.52 -12.88 0.08
CA ASP A 191 -17.70 -14.10 0.07
C ASP A 191 -16.25 -13.79 -0.34
N GLU A 192 -15.30 -14.46 0.31
CA GLU A 192 -13.85 -14.26 0.18
C GLU A 192 -13.36 -12.82 0.53
N GLU A 193 -14.21 -12.01 1.19
CA GLU A 193 -13.92 -10.62 1.60
C GLU A 193 -13.46 -9.72 0.42
N SER A 194 -13.87 -10.12 -0.78
CA SER A 194 -13.45 -9.53 -2.06
C SER A 194 -14.20 -8.23 -2.42
N PHE A 195 -15.32 -7.98 -1.74
CA PHE A 195 -16.16 -6.79 -1.87
C PHE A 195 -16.80 -6.46 -0.53
N LEU A 196 -17.11 -5.18 -0.30
CA LEU A 196 -18.08 -4.76 0.71
C LEU A 196 -19.45 -4.57 0.06
N ILE A 197 -20.50 -5.16 0.63
CA ILE A 197 -21.89 -5.04 0.17
C ILE A 197 -22.64 -4.12 1.12
N GLY A 198 -23.16 -3.02 0.59
CA GLY A 198 -24.07 -2.10 1.27
C GLY A 198 -25.51 -2.36 0.89
N LYS A 199 -26.45 -2.25 1.83
CA LYS A 199 -27.89 -2.23 1.57
C LYS A 199 -28.52 -1.04 2.25
N PHE A 200 -29.37 -0.33 1.54
CA PHE A 200 -29.98 0.93 1.97
C PHE A 200 -31.49 0.79 1.90
N VAL A 201 -32.19 1.16 2.97
CA VAL A 201 -33.65 1.22 3.02
C VAL A 201 -34.04 2.56 3.61
N ALA A 202 -34.57 3.47 2.78
CA ALA A 202 -35.08 4.76 3.25
C ALA A 202 -36.60 4.69 3.45
N THR A 203 -37.06 5.19 4.60
CA THR A 203 -38.47 5.19 5.01
C THR A 203 -38.88 6.62 5.35
N ALA A 204 -39.98 7.09 4.77
CA ALA A 204 -40.60 8.37 5.09
C ALA A 204 -41.94 8.09 5.80
N GLY A 205 -42.02 8.42 7.09
CA GLY A 205 -43.10 7.93 7.95
C GLY A 205 -43.10 6.40 8.02
N ASP A 206 -44.20 5.76 7.62
CA ASP A 206 -44.35 4.30 7.56
C ASP A 206 -44.11 3.72 6.14
N GLU A 207 -43.81 4.56 5.14
CA GLU A 207 -43.65 4.13 3.74
C GLU A 207 -42.17 3.99 3.35
N VAL A 208 -41.80 2.84 2.77
CA VAL A 208 -40.44 2.63 2.22
C VAL A 208 -40.36 3.27 0.84
N VAL A 209 -39.66 4.41 0.78
CA VAL A 209 -39.55 5.25 -0.42
C VAL A 209 -38.34 4.92 -1.29
N MET A 210 -37.32 4.24 -0.74
CA MET A 210 -36.12 3.85 -1.49
C MET A 210 -35.57 2.52 -0.98
N LYS A 211 -35.07 1.69 -1.91
CA LYS A 211 -34.22 0.53 -1.61
C LYS A 211 -33.08 0.50 -2.62
N SER A 212 -31.86 0.38 -2.13
CA SER A 212 -30.66 0.34 -2.96
C SER A 212 -29.68 -0.70 -2.45
N GLU A 213 -28.98 -1.38 -3.36
CA GLU A 213 -27.83 -2.23 -3.05
C GLU A 213 -26.57 -1.60 -3.61
N GLN A 214 -25.49 -1.61 -2.84
CA GLN A 214 -24.17 -1.12 -3.23
C GLN A 214 -23.16 -2.26 -3.17
N ARG A 215 -22.23 -2.27 -4.12
CA ARG A 215 -21.03 -3.10 -4.09
C ARG A 215 -19.82 -2.19 -4.17
N ILE A 216 -18.90 -2.32 -3.22
CA ILE A 216 -17.62 -1.61 -3.18
C ILE A 216 -16.50 -2.64 -3.35
N GLY A 217 -15.55 -2.38 -4.25
CA GLY A 217 -14.46 -3.31 -4.54
C GLY A 217 -13.26 -2.63 -5.19
N TRP A 218 -12.19 -3.38 -5.37
CA TRP A 218 -10.98 -2.87 -6.02
C TRP A 218 -11.05 -2.94 -7.55
N ASP A 219 -10.85 -1.80 -8.21
CA ASP A 219 -10.71 -1.70 -9.66
C ASP A 219 -9.21 -1.69 -10.03
N ALA A 220 -8.69 -2.86 -10.42
CA ALA A 220 -7.30 -3.05 -10.82
C ALA A 220 -6.92 -2.34 -12.14
N THR A 221 -7.89 -1.84 -12.93
CA THR A 221 -7.60 -1.07 -14.15
C THR A 221 -7.27 0.39 -13.85
N THR A 222 -7.81 0.92 -12.75
CA THR A 222 -7.60 2.31 -12.30
C THR A 222 -6.75 2.41 -11.04
N ASN A 223 -6.43 1.28 -10.40
CA ASN A 223 -5.79 1.17 -9.09
C ASN A 223 -6.49 2.02 -8.02
N LYS A 224 -7.82 1.87 -7.93
CA LYS A 224 -8.66 2.56 -6.96
C LYS A 224 -9.74 1.65 -6.41
N VAL A 225 -10.26 1.99 -5.23
CA VAL A 225 -11.56 1.49 -4.81
C VAL A 225 -12.65 2.14 -5.66
N ARG A 226 -13.61 1.31 -6.08
CA ARG A 226 -14.76 1.70 -6.89
C ARG A 226 -16.02 1.10 -6.29
N SER A 227 -17.10 1.87 -6.33
CA SER A 227 -18.43 1.40 -5.96
C SER A 227 -19.38 1.41 -7.14
N TRP A 228 -20.37 0.53 -7.09
CA TRP A 228 -21.57 0.53 -7.91
C TRP A 228 -22.78 0.50 -6.98
N MET A 229 -23.83 1.21 -7.32
CA MET A 229 -25.11 1.22 -6.61
C MET A 229 -26.23 0.89 -7.60
N PHE A 230 -27.22 0.14 -7.14
CA PHE A 230 -28.36 -0.32 -7.93
C PHE A 230 -29.63 -0.07 -7.12
N ASP A 231 -30.52 0.74 -7.67
CA ASP A 231 -31.76 1.16 -7.04
C ASP A 231 -32.91 0.25 -7.51
N ALA A 232 -33.85 -0.05 -6.61
CA ALA A 232 -34.92 -1.01 -6.88
C ALA A 232 -35.94 -0.55 -7.95
N ASP A 233 -35.90 0.73 -8.35
CA ASP A 233 -36.67 1.30 -9.46
C ASP A 233 -35.99 1.13 -10.84
N GLY A 234 -34.75 0.63 -10.87
CA GLY A 234 -33.93 0.47 -12.08
C GLY A 234 -32.85 1.54 -12.25
N GLY A 235 -32.73 2.50 -11.32
CA GLY A 235 -31.61 3.43 -11.25
C GLY A 235 -30.29 2.70 -10.95
N PHE A 236 -29.18 3.31 -11.38
CA PHE A 236 -27.85 2.82 -11.01
C PHE A 236 -26.83 3.95 -10.94
N ALA A 237 -25.80 3.77 -10.12
CA ALA A 237 -24.69 4.70 -10.00
C ALA A 237 -23.34 3.98 -9.91
N GLN A 238 -22.27 4.74 -10.14
CA GLN A 238 -20.90 4.33 -9.88
C GLN A 238 -20.16 5.44 -9.14
N GLY A 239 -19.14 5.08 -8.35
CA GLY A 239 -18.31 6.03 -7.62
C GLY A 239 -16.84 5.63 -7.63
N TYR A 240 -15.93 6.56 -7.87
CA TYR A 240 -14.50 6.36 -7.69
C TYR A 240 -14.05 6.98 -6.37
N TRP A 241 -13.43 6.15 -5.53
CA TRP A 241 -13.00 6.51 -4.19
C TRP A 241 -11.54 6.96 -4.22
N THR A 242 -11.20 7.97 -3.43
CA THR A 242 -9.83 8.43 -3.23
C THR A 242 -9.65 8.70 -1.74
N PRO A 243 -8.60 8.16 -1.09
CA PRO A 243 -8.39 8.34 0.34
C PRO A 243 -8.04 9.81 0.65
N LEU A 244 -8.42 10.23 1.84
CA LEU A 244 -8.06 11.47 2.53
C LEU A 244 -7.45 11.10 3.89
N GLU A 245 -6.85 12.06 4.59
CA GLU A 245 -6.30 11.83 5.95
C GLU A 245 -7.36 11.34 6.95
N GLU A 246 -8.59 11.85 6.83
CA GLU A 246 -9.72 11.54 7.74
C GLU A 246 -10.85 10.73 7.05
N GLY A 247 -10.54 9.98 5.97
CA GLY A 247 -11.52 9.11 5.31
C GLY A 247 -11.43 9.08 3.79
N TRP A 248 -12.55 9.29 3.11
CA TRP A 248 -12.69 9.02 1.67
C TRP A 248 -13.51 10.08 0.94
N VAL A 249 -13.03 10.51 -0.23
CA VAL A 249 -13.83 11.27 -1.20
C VAL A 249 -14.23 10.38 -2.38
N ILE A 250 -15.52 10.41 -2.71
CA ILE A 250 -16.17 9.59 -3.72
C ILE A 250 -16.72 10.52 -4.79
N LYS A 251 -16.20 10.42 -6.01
CA LYS A 251 -16.79 11.11 -7.18
C LYS A 251 -17.76 10.16 -7.86
N SER A 252 -19.06 10.47 -7.78
CA SER A 252 -20.13 9.60 -8.27
C SER A 252 -20.82 10.14 -9.52
N GLN A 253 -21.34 9.20 -10.30
CA GLN A 253 -22.22 9.42 -11.43
C GLN A 253 -23.38 8.44 -11.33
N ALA A 254 -24.61 8.95 -11.40
CA ALA A 254 -25.85 8.18 -11.37
C ALA A 254 -26.61 8.29 -12.70
N THR A 255 -27.48 7.32 -12.97
CA THR A 255 -28.45 7.33 -14.06
C THR A 255 -29.78 6.86 -13.50
N SER A 256 -30.79 7.73 -13.54
CA SER A 256 -32.17 7.45 -13.11
C SER A 256 -32.89 6.55 -14.13
N PRO A 257 -34.02 5.90 -13.78
CA PRO A 257 -34.77 5.02 -14.69
C PRO A 257 -35.26 5.68 -15.99
N ASP A 258 -35.41 7.01 -16.01
CA ASP A 258 -35.80 7.79 -17.18
C ASP A 258 -34.60 8.21 -18.08
N GLY A 259 -33.37 7.85 -17.69
CA GLY A 259 -32.14 8.21 -18.36
C GLY A 259 -31.52 9.53 -17.90
N THR A 260 -32.10 10.23 -16.92
CA THR A 260 -31.52 11.44 -16.33
C THR A 260 -30.20 11.11 -15.65
N ILE A 261 -29.14 11.85 -15.98
CA ILE A 261 -27.80 11.66 -15.40
C ILE A 261 -27.66 12.58 -14.19
N GLY A 262 -27.11 12.03 -13.10
CA GLY A 262 -26.72 12.79 -11.92
C GLY A 262 -25.24 12.67 -11.60
N PHE A 263 -24.72 13.64 -10.85
CA PHE A 263 -23.36 13.66 -10.31
C PHE A 263 -23.38 14.14 -8.86
N ALA A 264 -22.46 13.65 -8.04
CA ALA A 264 -22.17 14.20 -6.72
C ALA A 264 -20.72 13.92 -6.33
N THR A 265 -20.16 14.78 -5.48
CA THR A 265 -18.99 14.45 -4.66
C THR A 265 -19.52 14.09 -3.28
N VAL A 266 -19.17 12.91 -2.76
CA VAL A 266 -19.52 12.47 -1.41
C VAL A 266 -18.26 12.23 -0.62
N THR A 267 -18.08 12.94 0.49
CA THR A 267 -17.02 12.69 1.46
C THR A 267 -17.59 11.87 2.61
N ILE A 268 -16.93 10.78 2.98
CA ILE A 268 -17.26 9.97 4.15
C ILE A 268 -16.04 9.94 5.08
N SER A 269 -16.23 10.26 6.35
CA SER A 269 -15.19 10.29 7.38
C SER A 269 -15.64 9.55 8.63
N GLU A 270 -14.80 8.67 9.17
CA GLU A 270 -15.01 8.09 10.50
C GLU A 270 -14.97 9.22 11.57
N VAL A 271 -15.82 9.13 12.59
CA VAL A 271 -15.86 10.09 13.71
C VAL A 271 -15.53 9.38 15.01
N ASP A 272 -16.17 8.23 15.25
CA ASP A 272 -15.84 7.27 16.32
C ASP A 272 -16.44 5.90 15.97
N GLU A 273 -16.18 4.87 16.80
CA GLU A 273 -16.66 3.48 16.61
C GLU A 273 -18.18 3.34 16.36
N ASN A 274 -18.97 4.36 16.72
CA ASN A 274 -20.43 4.41 16.60
C ASN A 274 -20.93 5.50 15.65
N HIS A 275 -20.04 6.29 15.03
CA HIS A 275 -20.42 7.42 14.18
C HIS A 275 -19.51 7.56 12.96
N PHE A 276 -20.11 7.75 11.79
CA PHE A 276 -19.42 8.31 10.65
C PHE A 276 -20.20 9.48 10.06
N ARG A 277 -19.49 10.43 9.46
CA ARG A 277 -20.06 11.63 8.85
C ARG A 277 -20.04 11.49 7.34
N MET A 278 -21.12 11.93 6.71
CA MET A 278 -21.25 11.96 5.25
C MET A 278 -21.64 13.37 4.80
N VAL A 279 -20.87 13.91 3.85
CA VAL A 279 -21.11 15.22 3.22
C VAL A 279 -21.27 15.02 1.73
N GLY A 280 -22.38 15.47 1.15
CA GLY A 280 -22.57 15.50 -0.29
C GLY A 280 -22.50 16.93 -0.83
N SER A 281 -21.59 17.18 -1.76
CA SER A 281 -21.43 18.46 -2.45
C SER A 281 -21.41 18.30 -3.96
N ASP A 282 -21.53 19.42 -4.68
CA ASP A 282 -21.54 19.47 -6.16
C ASP A 282 -22.56 18.50 -6.78
N ARG A 283 -23.75 18.49 -6.16
CA ARG A 283 -24.86 17.61 -6.49
C ARG A 283 -25.65 18.19 -7.66
N ILE A 284 -25.71 17.46 -8.77
CA ILE A 284 -26.41 17.86 -9.99
C ILE A 284 -27.26 16.68 -10.47
N VAL A 285 -28.50 16.93 -10.89
CA VAL A 285 -29.39 15.93 -11.51
C VAL A 285 -30.04 16.58 -12.74
N GLY A 286 -29.73 16.07 -13.93
CA GLY A 286 -30.09 16.76 -15.18
C GLY A 286 -29.43 18.13 -15.25
N ASP A 287 -30.24 19.18 -15.40
CA ASP A 287 -29.80 20.59 -15.39
C ASP A 287 -29.90 21.24 -13.98
N ASP A 288 -30.48 20.56 -12.99
CA ASP A 288 -30.74 21.12 -11.65
C ASP A 288 -29.57 20.87 -10.69
N ARG A 289 -29.04 21.94 -10.08
CA ARG A 289 -28.12 21.83 -8.94
C ARG A 289 -28.93 21.66 -7.65
N LEU A 290 -28.65 20.60 -6.90
CA LEU A 290 -29.23 20.35 -5.59
C LEU A 290 -28.41 21.03 -4.49
N GLU A 291 -29.02 21.25 -3.34
CA GLU A 291 -28.32 21.73 -2.15
C GLU A 291 -27.31 20.68 -1.64
N ASP A 292 -26.16 21.15 -1.18
CA ASP A 292 -25.17 20.33 -0.49
C ASP A 292 -25.79 19.85 0.85
N PHE A 293 -25.41 18.67 1.33
CA PHE A 293 -25.90 18.12 2.60
C PHE A 293 -24.75 17.67 3.50
N GLU A 294 -25.02 17.65 4.81
CA GLU A 294 -24.17 17.04 5.82
C GLU A 294 -25.06 16.23 6.77
N LEU A 295 -24.64 15.01 7.08
CA LEU A 295 -25.30 14.16 8.07
C LEU A 295 -24.28 13.32 8.85
N VAL A 296 -24.67 12.94 10.06
CA VAL A 296 -23.98 11.92 10.85
C VAL A 296 -24.82 10.66 10.81
N VAL A 297 -24.19 9.54 10.50
CA VAL A 297 -24.77 8.20 10.56
C VAL A 297 -24.33 7.57 11.86
N THR A 298 -25.29 7.11 12.66
CA THR A 298 -25.04 6.45 13.94
C THR A 298 -25.19 4.95 13.79
N LYS A 299 -24.36 4.17 14.49
CA LYS A 299 -24.45 2.70 14.53
C LYS A 299 -25.80 2.28 15.08
N ALA A 300 -26.48 1.39 14.38
CA ALA A 300 -27.82 0.95 14.75
C ALA A 300 -27.76 0.22 16.11
N PRO A 301 -28.69 0.49 17.05
CA PRO A 301 -28.73 -0.25 18.30
C PRO A 301 -29.07 -1.72 18.02
N PRO A 302 -28.40 -2.69 18.67
CA PRO A 302 -28.47 -4.12 18.32
C PRO A 302 -29.90 -4.60 18.16
N THR A 303 -30.18 -5.41 17.14
CA THR A 303 -31.56 -5.86 16.85
C THR A 303 -32.16 -6.58 18.05
N PRO A 304 -33.49 -6.62 18.25
CA PRO A 304 -34.10 -7.35 19.37
C PRO A 304 -33.70 -8.85 19.44
N ALA A 305 -33.19 -9.44 18.36
CA ALA A 305 -32.64 -10.80 18.36
C ALA A 305 -31.22 -10.86 18.94
N GLU A 306 -30.32 -9.95 18.54
CA GLU A 306 -28.99 -9.81 19.15
C GLU A 306 -29.07 -9.30 20.59
N ARG A 307 -30.03 -8.42 20.87
CA ARG A 307 -30.44 -8.05 22.23
C ARG A 307 -30.99 -9.27 22.96
N ALA A 308 -31.83 -10.13 22.40
CA ALA A 308 -32.26 -11.34 23.12
C ALA A 308 -31.11 -12.34 23.40
N GLN A 309 -30.06 -12.35 22.57
CA GLN A 309 -28.85 -13.14 22.80
C GLN A 309 -27.91 -12.51 23.85
N THR A 310 -27.78 -11.18 23.89
CA THR A 310 -26.93 -10.44 24.85
C THR A 310 -27.65 -10.04 26.14
N SER A 311 -28.98 -10.07 26.15
CA SER A 311 -29.86 -9.60 27.23
C SER A 311 -31.10 -10.51 27.36
N PHE A 312 -30.85 -11.80 27.59
CA PHE A 312 -31.82 -12.68 28.24
C PHE A 312 -32.04 -12.24 29.70
N VAL A 313 -32.75 -11.12 29.88
CA VAL A 313 -33.45 -10.70 31.10
C VAL A 313 -34.77 -10.05 30.61
N PRO A 314 -35.96 -10.55 30.98
CA PRO A 314 -37.17 -10.30 30.17
C PRO A 314 -38.03 -9.10 30.60
N GLY A 315 -38.65 -8.44 29.60
CA GLY A 315 -39.83 -7.55 29.72
C GLY A 315 -39.53 -6.04 29.69
N GLY A 316 -40.33 -5.18 29.06
CA GLY A 316 -41.55 -5.39 28.25
C GLY A 316 -42.09 -4.09 27.63
N VAL A 317 -43.06 -4.24 26.72
CA VAL A 317 -43.99 -3.26 26.08
C VAL A 317 -44.42 -2.04 26.95
N ASP A 318 -44.82 -0.86 26.43
CA ASP A 318 -45.59 -0.61 25.20
C ASP A 318 -45.55 0.85 24.62
N SER A 319 -45.97 0.93 23.35
CA SER A 319 -46.26 2.01 22.38
C SER A 319 -46.99 3.32 22.80
N LYS A 320 -46.65 4.48 22.16
CA LYS A 320 -47.53 5.24 21.21
C LYS A 320 -46.95 6.57 20.65
N ALA A 321 -47.47 7.00 19.48
CA ALA A 321 -46.96 8.07 18.59
C ALA A 321 -47.84 9.35 18.51
N THR A 322 -47.38 10.41 17.80
CA THR A 322 -48.18 11.34 16.92
C THR A 322 -47.30 12.37 16.13
N THR A 323 -47.20 12.14 14.81
CA THR A 323 -47.31 13.07 13.65
C THR A 323 -46.63 14.47 13.55
N ALA A 324 -45.71 14.62 12.56
CA ALA A 324 -45.61 15.76 11.60
C ALA A 324 -44.61 15.44 10.46
N ALA A 325 -44.85 15.91 9.22
CA ALA A 325 -43.90 15.84 8.06
C ALA A 325 -43.17 17.19 7.87
N PRO A 326 -41.97 17.25 7.24
CA PRO A 326 -41.87 17.33 5.75
C PRO A 326 -41.00 16.24 5.05
N ALA A 327 -40.17 16.57 4.04
CA ALA A 327 -39.69 15.67 2.98
C ALA A 327 -38.33 16.02 2.34
N ALA A 328 -37.59 14.98 1.91
CA ALA A 328 -36.40 15.08 1.04
C ALA A 328 -36.50 14.12 -0.19
N PRO A 329 -35.86 14.42 -1.34
CA PRO A 329 -36.47 14.12 -2.64
C PRO A 329 -35.86 12.98 -3.46
N ALA A 330 -36.71 12.35 -4.27
CA ALA A 330 -36.36 11.72 -5.54
C ALA A 330 -37.31 12.24 -6.63
N SER A 331 -36.82 12.51 -7.84
CA SER A 331 -37.60 13.12 -8.92
C SER A 331 -38.64 12.15 -9.50
N PRO A 332 -39.89 12.58 -9.75
CA PRO A 332 -40.96 11.68 -10.17
C PRO A 332 -41.02 11.47 -11.69
N THR A 333 -41.08 10.21 -12.14
CA THR A 333 -41.52 9.89 -13.49
C THR A 333 -43.05 9.96 -13.58
N ALA A 334 -43.59 10.80 -14.48
CA ALA A 334 -45.03 10.85 -14.76
C ALA A 334 -45.31 10.98 -16.27
N GLN A 335 -46.21 10.14 -16.78
CA GLN A 335 -46.59 10.11 -18.20
C GLN A 335 -47.45 11.33 -18.61
N PRO A 336 -47.38 11.80 -19.87
CA PRO A 336 -48.09 12.99 -20.32
C PRO A 336 -49.59 12.73 -20.55
N VAL A 337 -50.45 13.50 -19.87
CA VAL A 337 -51.87 13.62 -20.20
C VAL A 337 -52.06 14.69 -21.27
N SER A 338 -52.64 14.32 -22.41
CA SER A 338 -52.79 15.18 -23.60
C SER A 338 -54.09 15.98 -23.62
N THR A 339 -54.02 17.32 -23.69
CA THR A 339 -55.16 18.22 -24.03
C THR A 339 -54.67 19.59 -24.55
N PRO A 340 -55.51 20.45 -25.17
CA PRO A 340 -55.62 20.51 -26.62
C PRO A 340 -55.04 21.79 -27.26
N ALA A 341 -54.85 21.76 -28.58
CA ALA A 341 -54.36 22.89 -29.37
C ALA A 341 -55.33 24.09 -29.42
N SER A 342 -54.75 25.30 -29.53
CA SER A 342 -55.46 26.56 -29.83
C SER A 342 -55.13 27.06 -31.26
N PRO A 343 -56.01 27.86 -31.90
CA PRO A 343 -56.04 28.00 -33.36
C PRO A 343 -54.99 28.98 -33.94
N PRO A 344 -54.72 28.91 -35.26
CA PRO A 344 -53.75 29.78 -35.91
C PRO A 344 -54.24 31.23 -35.99
N LYS A 345 -53.30 32.18 -35.88
CA LYS A 345 -53.54 33.59 -36.22
C LYS A 345 -53.52 33.78 -37.75
N GLN A 346 -54.39 34.68 -38.23
CA GLN A 346 -54.30 35.27 -39.57
C GLN A 346 -53.20 36.35 -39.60
#